data_AF-A0A0N4WRD6-F1
#
_entry.id   AF-A0A0N4WRD6-F1
#
_cell.length_a   1.000
_cell.length_b   1.000
_cell.length_c   1.000
_cell.angle_alpha   90.00
_cell.angle_beta   90.00
_cell.angle_gamma   90.00
#
_symmetry.space_group_name_H-M   'P 1'
#
loop_
_entity.id
_entity.type
_entity.pdbx_description
1 polymer ?
#
loop_
_entity_poly.entity_id
_entity_poly.type
_entity_poly.pdbx_seq_one_letter_code
_entity_poly.pdbx_strand_id
1 'polypeptide(L)'
;MLITLQFLVMTLVGSTIEDVRRNVLGRNYSKSTAMQLAQQTLESISDLHSIGYLHRDIKPQNFAIGLGEQEKIVFVLDFGIARKYTVGKTKTVKAPRLYVKFIGTVRYASRSCHKCMEQGRKDDLEAWIYMVWVQGGGLIVLKPSPGQLTFFVAGRAVFDLIDWEDGLQWKRLPDRKQVVHLKEKFFAFRLPKCYHIVPEEFKRIVTYVNKLSFSDEPDYRHLIHLLHSIARANDIDLEKQLDWIGRSGKCRISEESLLIFYLIYSIHIWVLLYHFKHELKIDIVDPLVRQLT
;
A
#
# COMPACT_ATOMS: atom_id res chain seq x y z
N MET A 1 24.62 -30.37 13.75
CA MET A 1 23.77 -29.80 12.68
C MET A 1 23.91 -28.29 12.78
N LEU A 2 24.70 -27.66 11.91
CA LEU A 2 24.88 -26.21 11.92
C LEU A 2 23.58 -25.56 11.41
N ILE A 3 22.93 -24.76 12.26
CA ILE A 3 21.79 -23.94 11.84
C ILE A 3 22.37 -22.78 11.02
N THR A 4 22.12 -22.77 9.72
CA THR A 4 22.50 -21.66 8.86
C THR A 4 21.43 -20.58 8.94
N LEU A 5 21.77 -19.42 9.53
CA LEU A 5 20.90 -18.25 9.55
C LEU A 5 21.08 -17.46 8.25
N GLN A 6 19.96 -17.07 7.63
CA GLN A 6 19.95 -16.20 6.45
C GLN A 6 19.45 -14.82 6.86
N PHE A 7 20.18 -13.77 6.48
CA PHE A 7 19.80 -12.38 6.73
C PHE A 7 19.91 -11.57 5.43
N LEU A 8 19.15 -10.48 5.37
CA LEU A 8 19.18 -9.49 4.30
C LEU A 8 19.57 -8.14 4.91
N VAL A 9 20.63 -7.52 4.38
CA VAL A 9 20.99 -6.15 4.73
C VAL A 9 20.42 -5.22 3.67
N MET A 10 19.67 -4.21 4.09
CA MET A 10 19.07 -3.20 3.22
C MET A 10 19.26 -1.80 3.81
N THR A 11 19.08 -0.77 2.99
CA THR A 11 19.10 0.62 3.44
C THR A 11 18.08 0.82 4.56
N LEU A 12 18.51 1.45 5.65
CA LEU A 12 17.63 1.81 6.74
C LEU A 12 16.67 2.91 6.29
N VAL A 13 15.38 2.68 6.50
CA VAL A 13 14.32 3.67 6.26
C VAL A 13 13.68 4.10 7.58
N GLY A 14 12.88 5.15 7.54
CA GLY A 14 12.14 5.66 8.68
C GLY A 14 10.89 4.84 8.99
N SER A 15 9.98 5.45 9.75
CA SER A 15 8.73 4.82 10.18
C SER A 15 7.82 4.46 9.00
N THR A 16 7.02 3.40 9.18
CA THR A 16 5.98 3.04 8.21
C THR A 16 4.92 4.16 8.13
N ILE A 17 4.19 4.28 7.02
CA ILE A 17 3.11 5.28 6.91
C ILE A 17 1.97 5.00 7.90
N GLU A 18 1.85 3.78 8.44
CA GLU A 18 0.94 3.51 9.56
C GLU A 18 1.49 4.06 10.89
N ASP A 19 2.78 3.87 11.15
CA ASP A 19 3.43 4.36 12.38
C ASP A 19 3.57 5.88 12.39
N VAL A 20 3.89 6.50 11.25
CA VAL A 20 3.88 7.97 11.13
C VAL A 20 2.52 8.52 11.52
N ARG A 21 1.44 7.93 11.03
CA ARG A 21 0.09 8.34 11.42
C ARG A 21 -0.18 8.14 12.91
N ARG A 22 0.04 6.93 13.42
CA ARG A 22 -0.35 6.56 14.79
C ARG A 22 0.53 7.19 15.85
N ASN A 23 1.84 7.16 15.65
CA ASN A 23 2.83 7.42 16.69
C ASN A 23 3.51 8.78 16.51
N VAL A 24 3.67 9.28 15.27
CA VAL A 24 4.32 10.59 15.01
C VAL A 24 3.30 11.72 14.98
N LEU A 25 2.22 11.55 14.22
CA LEU A 25 1.19 12.58 14.08
C LEU A 25 0.11 12.48 15.16
N GLY A 26 -0.22 11.27 15.62
CA GLY A 26 -1.34 11.02 16.53
C GLY A 26 -2.71 11.38 15.92
N ARG A 27 -2.74 11.61 14.60
CA ARG A 27 -3.92 12.00 13.81
C ARG A 27 -3.74 11.55 12.37
N ASN A 28 -4.82 11.66 11.61
CA ASN A 28 -4.77 11.40 10.18
C ASN A 28 -3.99 12.44 9.39
N TYR A 29 -3.55 12.04 8.21
CA TYR A 29 -2.92 12.92 7.25
C TYR A 29 -3.88 14.01 6.77
N SER A 30 -3.34 15.18 6.51
CA SER A 30 -4.07 16.20 5.75
C SER A 30 -4.41 15.71 4.34
N LYS A 31 -5.41 16.33 3.71
CA LYS A 31 -5.83 16.00 2.34
C LYS A 31 -4.66 16.01 1.35
N SER A 32 -3.77 17.00 1.49
CA SER A 32 -2.58 17.11 0.64
C SER A 32 -1.66 15.90 0.83
N THR A 33 -1.26 15.63 2.07
CA THR A 33 -0.38 14.50 2.39
C THR A 33 -0.98 13.16 1.96
N ALA A 34 -2.27 12.94 2.17
CA ALA A 34 -2.95 11.71 1.74
C ALA A 34 -2.99 11.57 0.21
N MET A 35 -3.17 12.67 -0.55
CA MET A 35 -3.13 12.63 -2.01
C MET A 35 -1.72 12.35 -2.54
N GLN A 36 -0.71 12.99 -1.95
CA GLN A 36 0.69 12.74 -2.28
C GLN A 36 1.10 11.28 -1.96
N LEU A 37 0.63 10.72 -0.84
CA LEU A 37 0.82 9.31 -0.51
C LEU A 37 0.14 8.38 -1.52
N ALA A 38 -1.10 8.68 -1.93
CA ALA A 38 -1.80 7.90 -2.94
C ALA A 38 -1.01 7.86 -4.27
N GLN A 39 -0.48 9.00 -4.69
CA GLN A 39 0.39 9.10 -5.86
C GLN A 39 1.68 8.29 -5.69
N GLN A 40 2.50 8.56 -4.67
CA GLN A 40 3.81 7.91 -4.51
C GLN A 40 3.70 6.39 -4.34
N THR A 41 2.67 5.91 -3.64
CA THR A 41 2.45 4.47 -3.47
C THR A 41 2.01 3.80 -4.78
N LEU A 42 1.23 4.49 -5.63
CA LEU A 42 0.85 3.98 -6.95
C LEU A 42 2.03 3.96 -7.92
N GLU A 43 2.87 5.00 -7.89
CA GLU A 43 4.13 5.06 -8.65
C GLU A 43 5.06 3.90 -8.25
N SER A 44 5.22 3.67 -6.94
CA SER A 44 6.04 2.56 -6.44
C SER A 44 5.55 1.18 -6.87
N ILE A 45 4.22 0.98 -6.94
CA ILE A 45 3.60 -0.24 -7.48
C ILE A 45 3.88 -0.35 -8.98
N SER A 46 3.79 0.75 -9.73
CA SER A 46 4.12 0.80 -11.16
C SER A 46 5.56 0.39 -11.41
N ASP A 47 6.51 0.91 -10.62
CA ASP A 47 7.93 0.60 -10.72
C ASP A 47 8.19 -0.89 -10.47
N LEU A 48 7.61 -1.47 -9.42
CA LEU A 48 7.72 -2.91 -9.14
C LEU A 48 7.15 -3.76 -10.27
N HIS A 49 6.01 -3.35 -10.82
CA HIS A 49 5.37 -4.03 -11.94
C HIS A 49 6.20 -3.92 -13.22
N SER A 50 6.89 -2.80 -13.43
CA SER A 50 7.74 -2.55 -14.62
C SER A 50 8.92 -3.53 -14.72
N ILE A 51 9.43 -3.98 -13.57
CA ILE A 51 10.49 -4.99 -13.46
C ILE A 51 9.95 -6.43 -13.39
N GLY A 52 8.63 -6.63 -13.54
CA GLY A 52 8.03 -7.95 -13.71
C GLY A 52 7.62 -8.65 -12.41
N TYR A 53 7.50 -7.92 -11.30
CA TYR A 53 7.10 -8.47 -9.99
C TYR A 53 5.74 -7.93 -9.55
N LEU A 54 5.05 -8.73 -8.75
CA LEU A 54 3.87 -8.34 -7.97
C LEU A 54 4.27 -8.31 -6.49
N HIS A 55 3.71 -7.37 -5.73
CA HIS A 55 3.91 -7.30 -4.29
C HIS A 55 3.07 -8.33 -3.54
N ARG A 56 1.77 -8.42 -3.86
CA ARG A 56 0.76 -9.30 -3.24
C ARG A 56 0.41 -9.02 -1.77
N ASP A 57 0.94 -7.94 -1.16
CA ASP A 57 0.59 -7.53 0.22
C ASP A 57 0.64 -5.99 0.38
N ILE A 58 -0.02 -5.28 -0.53
CA ILE A 58 -0.16 -3.82 -0.47
C ILE A 58 -0.95 -3.43 0.77
N LYS A 59 -0.31 -2.73 1.71
CA LYS A 59 -0.90 -2.23 2.96
C LYS A 59 -0.03 -1.12 3.57
N PRO A 60 -0.58 -0.26 4.45
CA PRO A 60 0.17 0.85 5.05
C PRO A 60 1.46 0.47 5.77
N GLN A 61 1.54 -0.73 6.35
CA GLN A 61 2.74 -1.20 7.07
C GLN A 61 3.91 -1.52 6.12
N ASN A 62 3.63 -1.76 4.84
CA ASN A 62 4.64 -2.11 3.84
C ASN A 62 5.10 -0.88 3.03
N PHE A 63 4.77 0.32 3.48
CA PHE A 63 5.32 1.57 2.96
C PHE A 63 5.92 2.37 4.09
N ALA A 64 7.10 2.95 3.89
CA ALA A 64 7.82 3.73 4.90
C ALA A 64 8.40 5.01 4.33
N ILE A 65 8.59 6.01 5.20
CA ILE A 65 9.23 7.27 4.81
C ILE A 65 10.76 7.10 4.80
N GLY A 66 11.46 7.86 3.98
CA GLY A 66 12.92 7.96 4.06
C GLY A 66 13.42 8.65 5.33
N LEU A 67 14.74 8.68 5.51
CA LEU A 67 15.41 9.38 6.61
C LEU A 67 16.12 10.64 6.09
N GLY A 68 16.24 11.66 6.95
CA GLY A 68 16.96 12.90 6.65
C GLY A 68 16.43 13.59 5.39
N GLU A 69 17.29 13.80 4.40
CA GLU A 69 16.92 14.45 3.14
C GLU A 69 15.87 13.67 2.33
N GLN A 70 15.72 12.37 2.60
CA GLN A 70 14.77 11.48 1.92
C GLN A 70 13.41 11.38 2.63
N GLU A 71 13.14 12.16 3.69
CA GLU A 71 11.88 12.10 4.44
C GLU A 71 10.61 12.37 3.59
N LYS A 72 10.77 12.97 2.41
CA LYS A 72 9.67 13.20 1.45
C LYS A 72 9.35 12.00 0.57
N ILE A 73 10.22 10.99 0.55
CA ILE A 73 10.15 9.82 -0.33
C ILE A 73 9.51 8.66 0.43
N VAL A 74 8.56 7.99 -0.22
CA VAL A 74 7.94 6.75 0.25
C VAL A 74 8.63 5.54 -0.38
N PHE A 75 9.08 4.61 0.45
CA PHE A 75 9.70 3.35 0.07
C PHE A 75 8.75 2.17 0.27
N VAL A 76 8.84 1.18 -0.60
CA VAL A 76 8.14 -0.11 -0.47
C VAL A 76 8.99 -1.08 0.34
N LEU A 77 8.36 -1.77 1.28
CA LEU A 77 8.98 -2.75 2.17
C LEU A 77 8.33 -4.13 2.03
N ASP A 78 8.97 -5.13 2.62
CA ASP A 78 8.47 -6.50 2.75
C ASP A 78 8.05 -7.17 1.44
N PHE A 79 9.05 -7.62 0.70
CA PHE A 79 8.87 -8.45 -0.49
C PHE A 79 8.73 -9.95 -0.17
N GLY A 80 8.52 -10.34 1.10
CA GLY A 80 8.55 -11.75 1.53
C GLY A 80 7.53 -12.64 0.82
N ILE A 81 6.45 -12.04 0.31
CA ILE A 81 5.46 -12.72 -0.54
C ILE A 81 5.35 -12.12 -1.94
N ALA A 82 6.34 -11.37 -2.41
CA ALA A 82 6.39 -10.92 -3.80
C ALA A 82 6.48 -12.10 -4.77
N ARG A 83 6.11 -11.89 -6.04
CA ARG A 83 6.16 -12.94 -7.07
C ARG A 83 6.45 -12.36 -8.45
N LYS A 84 7.45 -12.94 -9.13
CA LYS A 84 7.71 -12.64 -10.55
C LYS A 84 6.55 -13.15 -11.41
N TYR A 85 5.78 -12.25 -12.02
CA TYR A 85 4.65 -12.58 -12.89
C TYR A 85 5.05 -12.73 -14.35
N THR A 86 6.26 -12.32 -14.73
CA THR A 86 6.79 -12.45 -16.09
C THR A 86 7.70 -13.66 -16.29
N VAL A 87 7.85 -14.10 -17.54
CA VAL A 87 8.71 -15.23 -17.95
C VAL A 87 10.15 -14.76 -18.20
N GLY A 88 11.12 -15.33 -17.49
CA GLY A 88 12.54 -15.05 -17.72
C GLY A 88 12.87 -13.55 -17.66
N LYS A 89 13.52 -13.03 -18.71
CA LYS A 89 13.77 -11.58 -18.91
C LYS A 89 12.76 -10.92 -19.86
N THR A 90 11.75 -11.64 -20.34
CA THR A 90 10.71 -11.07 -21.21
C THR A 90 9.66 -10.37 -20.36
N LYS A 91 8.89 -9.45 -20.97
CA LYS A 91 7.71 -8.85 -20.34
C LYS A 91 6.43 -9.71 -20.49
N THR A 92 6.57 -10.95 -20.94
CA THR A 92 5.44 -11.85 -21.16
C THR A 92 4.88 -12.35 -19.83
N VAL A 93 3.57 -12.21 -19.62
CA VAL A 93 2.86 -12.66 -18.41
C VAL A 93 2.79 -14.19 -18.35
N LYS A 94 3.08 -14.78 -17.19
CA LYS A 94 2.93 -16.22 -16.93
C LYS A 94 1.46 -16.64 -16.96
N ALA A 95 1.20 -17.86 -17.42
CA ALA A 95 -0.13 -18.46 -17.31
C ALA A 95 -0.57 -18.57 -15.82
N PRO A 96 -1.85 -18.33 -15.51
CA PRO A 96 -2.34 -18.39 -14.15
C PRO A 96 -2.35 -19.82 -13.62
N ARG A 97 -1.92 -20.01 -12.38
CA ARG A 97 -2.11 -21.29 -11.67
C ARG A 97 -3.60 -21.49 -11.35
N LEU A 98 -4.06 -22.74 -11.43
CA LEU A 98 -5.43 -23.13 -11.09
C LEU A 98 -5.77 -22.83 -9.62
N TYR A 99 -4.80 -22.95 -8.72
CA TYR A 99 -4.97 -22.71 -7.29
C TYR A 99 -3.74 -22.02 -6.70
N VAL A 100 -4.00 -21.02 -5.87
CA VAL A 100 -2.99 -20.31 -5.07
C VAL A 100 -3.50 -20.20 -3.65
N LYS A 101 -2.75 -20.74 -2.69
CA LYS A 101 -3.07 -20.57 -1.27
C LYS A 101 -3.14 -19.09 -0.92
N PHE A 102 -4.15 -18.70 -0.16
CA PHE A 102 -4.28 -17.35 0.38
C PHE A 102 -3.04 -16.99 1.22
N ILE A 103 -2.47 -15.83 0.94
CA ILE A 103 -1.35 -15.21 1.65
C ILE A 103 -1.62 -13.70 1.75
N GLY A 104 -1.01 -13.05 2.73
CA GLY A 104 -1.15 -11.60 2.95
C GLY A 104 -2.31 -11.22 3.88
N THR A 105 -2.63 -9.94 3.89
CA THR A 105 -3.51 -9.34 4.91
C THR A 105 -4.99 -9.35 4.47
N VAL A 106 -5.87 -10.06 5.20
CA VAL A 106 -7.32 -10.22 4.90
C VAL A 106 -8.02 -8.92 4.49
N ARG A 107 -7.74 -7.84 5.23
CA ARG A 107 -8.32 -6.51 5.02
C ARG A 107 -8.08 -5.98 3.60
N TYR A 108 -6.83 -6.07 3.11
CA TYR A 108 -6.39 -5.47 1.85
C TYR A 108 -6.32 -6.48 0.70
N ALA A 109 -6.27 -7.78 0.97
CA ALA A 109 -6.15 -8.81 -0.08
C ALA A 109 -7.28 -8.72 -1.12
N SER A 110 -6.97 -8.85 -2.40
CA SER A 110 -7.97 -8.78 -3.48
C SER A 110 -9.02 -9.91 -3.40
N ARG A 111 -10.15 -9.72 -4.08
CA ARG A 111 -11.18 -10.76 -4.30
C ARG A 111 -10.57 -12.03 -4.90
N SER A 112 -9.62 -11.92 -5.82
CA SER A 112 -8.95 -13.07 -6.42
C SER A 112 -8.12 -13.85 -5.39
N CYS A 113 -7.37 -13.13 -4.55
CA CYS A 113 -6.60 -13.74 -3.45
C CYS A 113 -7.53 -14.48 -2.48
N HIS A 114 -8.65 -13.86 -2.09
CA HIS A 114 -9.67 -14.50 -1.25
C HIS A 114 -10.31 -15.73 -1.90
N LYS A 115 -10.40 -15.79 -3.23
CA LYS A 115 -10.91 -16.93 -4.00
C LYS A 115 -9.82 -17.97 -4.33
N CYS A 116 -8.61 -17.81 -3.81
CA CYS A 116 -7.46 -18.69 -4.08
C CYS A 116 -7.08 -18.77 -5.57
N MET A 117 -7.30 -17.68 -6.31
CA MET A 117 -6.91 -17.55 -7.72
C MET A 117 -5.52 -16.93 -7.84
N GLU A 118 -4.86 -17.13 -9.00
CA GLU A 118 -3.61 -16.44 -9.28
C GLU A 118 -3.83 -14.92 -9.36
N GLN A 119 -2.92 -14.19 -8.73
CA GLN A 119 -2.96 -12.73 -8.67
C GLN A 119 -2.17 -12.15 -9.84
N GLY A 120 -2.72 -11.10 -10.45
CA GLY A 120 -2.07 -10.26 -11.45
C GLY A 120 -1.88 -8.83 -10.95
N ARG A 121 -1.43 -7.94 -11.83
CA ARG A 121 -1.19 -6.51 -11.52
C ARG A 121 -2.43 -5.81 -10.96
N LYS A 122 -3.62 -6.19 -11.46
CA LYS A 122 -4.89 -5.65 -10.98
C LYS A 122 -5.17 -5.94 -9.51
N ASP A 123 -4.61 -7.02 -8.96
CA ASP A 123 -4.86 -7.42 -7.58
C ASP A 123 -4.10 -6.54 -6.59
N ASP A 124 -2.87 -6.12 -6.95
CA ASP A 124 -2.13 -5.09 -6.21
C ASP A 124 -2.82 -3.72 -6.31
N LEU A 125 -3.41 -3.37 -7.47
CA LEU A 125 -4.22 -2.15 -7.62
C LEU A 125 -5.55 -2.19 -6.84
N GLU A 126 -6.19 -3.35 -6.77
CA GLU A 126 -7.39 -3.54 -5.94
C GLU A 126 -7.07 -3.38 -4.45
N ALA A 127 -5.95 -3.96 -4.00
CA ALA A 127 -5.45 -3.76 -2.65
C ALA A 127 -5.07 -2.30 -2.37
N TRP A 128 -4.44 -1.63 -3.34
CA TRP A 128 -4.14 -0.21 -3.29
C TRP A 128 -5.41 0.63 -3.17
N ILE A 129 -6.47 0.34 -3.94
CA ILE A 129 -7.78 1.00 -3.78
C ILE A 129 -8.25 0.87 -2.35
N TYR A 130 -8.20 -0.31 -1.72
CA TYR A 130 -8.61 -0.46 -0.33
C TYR A 130 -7.74 0.30 0.67
N MET A 131 -6.45 0.43 0.37
CA MET A 131 -5.50 1.19 1.18
C MET A 131 -5.79 2.70 1.10
N VAL A 132 -6.07 3.22 -0.10
CA VAL A 132 -6.39 4.65 -0.31
C VAL A 132 -7.88 4.95 -0.12
N TRP A 133 -8.72 3.93 0.02
CA TRP A 133 -10.16 4.05 0.17
C TRP A 133 -10.53 4.63 1.52
N VAL A 134 -11.47 5.58 1.48
CA VAL A 134 -11.93 6.33 2.63
C VAL A 134 -13.44 6.48 2.56
N GLN A 135 -14.12 6.17 3.65
CA GLN A 135 -15.47 6.64 3.93
C GLN A 135 -15.33 7.86 4.88
N GLY A 136 -16.15 8.90 4.74
CA GLY A 136 -16.27 9.93 5.79
C GLY A 136 -15.31 11.14 5.82
N GLY A 137 -14.61 11.52 4.74
CA GLY A 137 -14.17 12.94 4.60
C GLY A 137 -12.82 13.35 5.22
N GLY A 138 -11.72 12.75 4.79
CA GLY A 138 -10.35 13.24 5.08
C GLY A 138 -9.43 13.39 3.87
N LEU A 139 -9.91 13.05 2.67
CA LEU A 139 -9.36 13.62 1.43
C LEU A 139 -10.31 14.68 0.88
N ILE A 140 -11.62 14.52 1.08
CA ILE A 140 -12.65 15.30 0.37
C ILE A 140 -13.86 15.48 1.27
N VAL A 141 -13.76 16.43 2.20
CA VAL A 141 -14.95 17.19 2.61
C VAL A 141 -15.15 18.25 1.55
N LEU A 142 -16.18 18.04 0.73
CA LEU A 142 -16.87 19.06 -0.03
C LEU A 142 -17.36 20.11 0.98
N LYS A 143 -17.21 21.40 0.67
CA LYS A 143 -17.93 22.43 1.42
C LYS A 143 -19.41 22.03 1.50
N PRO A 144 -20.09 22.16 2.65
CA PRO A 144 -21.53 22.09 2.64
C PRO A 144 -22.05 23.18 1.68
N SER A 145 -23.02 22.83 0.85
CA SER A 145 -23.74 23.79 0.01
C SER A 145 -24.22 24.96 0.89
N PRO A 146 -24.16 26.21 0.41
CA PRO A 146 -24.72 27.35 1.15
C PRO A 146 -26.22 27.08 1.37
N GLY A 147 -26.61 26.76 2.61
CA GLY A 147 -27.99 26.48 2.97
C GLY A 147 -28.24 25.20 3.79
N GLN A 148 -27.24 24.32 3.99
CA GLN A 148 -27.38 23.20 4.92
C GLN A 148 -26.71 23.53 6.27
N LEU A 149 -27.55 23.83 7.26
CA LEU A 149 -27.16 23.89 8.68
C LEU A 149 -26.76 22.49 9.16
N THR A 150 -25.46 22.16 9.09
CA THR A 150 -24.90 21.04 9.85
C THR A 150 -24.27 21.58 11.12
N PHE A 151 -24.86 21.18 12.25
CA PHE A 151 -24.38 21.44 13.60
C PHE A 151 -22.87 21.23 13.71
N PHE A 152 -22.14 22.28 14.08
CA PHE A 152 -20.78 22.17 14.58
C PHE A 152 -20.83 21.46 15.94
N VAL A 153 -20.54 20.16 15.96
CA VAL A 153 -20.11 19.50 17.19
C VAL A 153 -18.62 19.74 17.32
N ALA A 154 -18.26 20.56 18.29
CA ALA A 154 -16.88 20.74 18.72
C ALA A 154 -16.22 19.38 18.98
N GLY A 155 -15.09 19.13 18.30
CA GLY A 155 -14.13 18.09 18.65
C GLY A 155 -14.55 16.65 18.41
N ARG A 156 -14.50 16.16 17.17
CA ARG A 156 -14.30 14.72 16.89
C ARG A 156 -13.41 14.50 15.68
N ALA A 157 -12.24 13.90 15.91
CA ALA A 157 -11.32 13.42 14.89
C ALA A 157 -11.78 12.03 14.41
N VAL A 158 -11.80 11.81 13.09
CA VAL A 158 -12.42 10.65 12.43
C VAL A 158 -11.35 9.93 11.59
N PHE A 159 -11.17 8.61 11.78
CA PHE A 159 -9.87 7.90 12.01
C PHE A 159 -9.28 6.99 10.91
N ASP A 160 -9.19 5.66 10.94
CA ASP A 160 -8.15 4.75 10.37
C ASP A 160 -7.35 5.04 9.07
N LEU A 161 -6.34 5.91 9.16
CA LEU A 161 -5.72 6.63 8.03
C LEU A 161 -6.66 7.74 7.59
N ILE A 162 -7.89 7.36 7.24
CA ILE A 162 -9.11 8.19 7.28
C ILE A 162 -10.32 7.19 7.44
N ASP A 163 -10.99 7.06 8.62
CA ASP A 163 -12.11 6.10 8.84
C ASP A 163 -12.23 5.08 10.05
N TRP A 164 -12.30 5.39 11.38
CA TRP A 164 -12.48 4.35 12.45
C TRP A 164 -13.92 3.93 12.76
N GLU A 165 -14.93 4.73 12.47
CA GLU A 165 -16.33 4.31 12.72
C GLU A 165 -16.96 3.73 11.46
N ASP A 166 -16.73 4.35 10.30
CA ASP A 166 -17.37 3.99 9.05
C ASP A 166 -16.38 3.58 7.92
N GLY A 167 -15.12 3.26 8.21
CA GLY A 167 -14.14 2.76 7.22
C GLY A 167 -14.54 1.46 6.48
N LEU A 168 -13.58 0.77 5.83
CA LEU A 168 -13.86 -0.47 5.09
C LEU A 168 -14.78 -1.42 5.88
N GLN A 169 -15.98 -1.73 5.36
CA GLN A 169 -17.01 -2.49 6.10
C GLN A 169 -16.56 -3.89 6.53
N TRP A 170 -15.49 -4.41 5.92
CA TRP A 170 -14.89 -5.70 6.25
C TRP A 170 -13.62 -5.60 7.12
N LYS A 171 -13.26 -4.43 7.66
CA LYS A 171 -11.97 -4.20 8.34
C LYS A 171 -11.69 -5.08 9.56
N ARG A 172 -12.75 -5.58 10.21
CA ARG A 172 -12.73 -6.43 11.40
C ARG A 172 -13.38 -7.80 11.16
N LEU A 173 -13.70 -8.14 9.92
CA LEU A 173 -14.32 -9.42 9.60
C LEU A 173 -13.26 -10.49 9.36
N PRO A 174 -13.26 -11.60 10.12
CA PRO A 174 -12.35 -12.70 9.89
C PRO A 174 -12.82 -13.64 8.76
N ASP A 175 -14.13 -13.69 8.49
CA ASP A 175 -14.70 -14.58 7.49
C ASP A 175 -14.45 -14.06 6.06
N ARG A 176 -13.53 -14.74 5.37
CA ARG A 176 -13.14 -14.45 3.99
C ARG A 176 -14.31 -14.44 3.02
N LYS A 177 -15.34 -15.29 3.19
CA LYS A 177 -16.50 -15.31 2.29
C LYS A 177 -17.33 -14.04 2.41
N GLN A 178 -17.57 -13.58 3.65
CA GLN A 178 -18.24 -12.31 3.90
C GLN A 178 -17.41 -11.13 3.39
N VAL A 179 -16.09 -11.16 3.58
CA VAL A 179 -15.19 -10.13 3.03
C VAL A 179 -15.31 -10.04 1.50
N VAL A 180 -15.32 -11.17 0.79
CA VAL A 180 -15.49 -11.19 -0.67
C VAL A 180 -16.83 -10.58 -1.08
N HIS A 181 -17.92 -10.96 -0.43
CA HIS A 181 -19.26 -10.43 -0.74
C HIS A 181 -19.33 -8.91 -0.59
N LEU A 182 -18.73 -8.36 0.47
CA LEU A 182 -18.69 -6.91 0.67
C LEU A 182 -17.79 -6.22 -0.37
N LYS A 183 -16.67 -6.83 -0.74
CA LYS A 183 -15.79 -6.33 -1.81
C LYS A 183 -16.48 -6.35 -3.18
N GLU A 184 -17.30 -7.35 -3.46
CA GLU A 184 -18.11 -7.39 -4.69
C GLU A 184 -19.15 -6.27 -4.70
N LYS A 185 -19.86 -6.05 -3.59
CA LYS A 185 -20.79 -4.91 -3.45
C LYS A 185 -20.09 -3.57 -3.58
N PHE A 186 -18.87 -3.45 -3.04
CA PHE A 186 -18.04 -2.27 -3.15
C PHE A 186 -17.75 -1.93 -4.60
N PHE A 187 -17.23 -2.87 -5.39
CA PHE A 187 -16.91 -2.65 -6.80
C PHE A 187 -18.14 -2.51 -7.70
N ALA A 188 -19.31 -2.97 -7.24
CA ALA A 188 -20.59 -2.78 -7.91
C ALA A 188 -21.29 -1.45 -7.53
N PHE A 189 -20.66 -0.59 -6.72
CA PHE A 189 -21.26 0.64 -6.18
C PHE A 189 -22.57 0.42 -5.41
N ARG A 190 -22.79 -0.80 -4.87
CA ARG A 190 -24.01 -1.19 -4.13
C ARG A 190 -23.90 -1.00 -2.62
N LEU A 191 -22.84 -0.33 -2.16
CA LEU A 191 -22.66 0.05 -0.77
C LEU A 191 -23.03 1.54 -0.64
N PRO A 192 -24.32 1.88 -0.40
CA PRO A 192 -24.80 3.26 -0.49
C PRO A 192 -23.99 4.20 0.42
N LYS A 193 -23.76 3.79 1.68
CA LYS A 193 -23.04 4.60 2.67
C LYS A 193 -21.61 4.99 2.27
N CYS A 194 -20.89 4.15 1.51
CA CYS A 194 -19.48 4.40 1.25
C CYS A 194 -19.22 5.33 0.05
N TYR A 195 -20.15 5.47 -0.90
CA TYR A 195 -19.96 6.27 -2.12
C TYR A 195 -20.62 7.65 -2.11
N HIS A 196 -21.37 8.02 -1.06
CA HIS A 196 -22.14 9.27 -1.04
C HIS A 196 -21.30 10.56 -1.19
N ILE A 197 -20.05 10.54 -0.74
CA ILE A 197 -19.16 11.72 -0.74
C ILE A 197 -17.88 11.50 -1.55
N VAL A 198 -17.85 10.48 -2.41
CA VAL A 198 -16.66 10.07 -3.17
C VAL A 198 -16.67 10.75 -4.53
N PRO A 199 -15.57 11.40 -4.96
CA PRO A 199 -15.51 12.05 -6.27
C PRO A 199 -15.76 11.07 -7.40
N GLU A 200 -16.30 11.61 -8.49
CA GLU A 200 -16.60 10.82 -9.67
C GLU A 200 -15.32 10.24 -10.30
N GLU A 201 -14.22 10.99 -10.27
CA GLU A 201 -12.92 10.55 -10.73
C GLU A 201 -12.40 9.34 -9.93
N PHE A 202 -12.69 9.27 -8.63
CA PHE A 202 -12.33 8.10 -7.84
C PHE A 202 -13.20 6.89 -8.20
N LYS A 203 -14.50 7.09 -8.47
CA LYS A 203 -15.35 6.01 -9.01
C LYS A 203 -14.84 5.52 -10.37
N ARG A 204 -14.28 6.41 -11.19
CA ARG A 204 -13.62 6.03 -12.46
C ARG A 204 -12.39 5.15 -12.22
N ILE A 205 -11.56 5.45 -11.21
CA ILE A 205 -10.45 4.58 -10.78
C ILE A 205 -10.98 3.17 -10.42
N VAL A 206 -11.99 3.11 -9.54
CA VAL A 206 -12.60 1.83 -9.10
C VAL A 206 -13.15 1.05 -10.29
N THR A 207 -13.88 1.72 -11.18
CA THR A 207 -14.45 1.12 -12.39
C THR A 207 -13.36 0.60 -13.32
N TYR A 208 -12.28 1.37 -13.51
CA TYR A 208 -11.15 0.99 -14.35
C TYR A 208 -10.49 -0.29 -13.83
N VAL A 209 -10.11 -0.32 -12.54
CA VAL A 209 -9.46 -1.50 -11.95
C VAL A 209 -10.36 -2.73 -11.98
N ASN A 210 -11.68 -2.55 -11.79
CA ASN A 210 -12.64 -3.66 -11.86
C ASN A 210 -12.76 -4.29 -13.26
N LYS A 211 -12.47 -3.54 -14.32
CA LYS A 211 -12.53 -4.02 -15.71
C LYS A 211 -11.28 -4.79 -16.14
N LEU A 212 -10.17 -4.66 -15.41
CA LEU A 212 -8.92 -5.31 -15.77
C LEU A 212 -9.02 -6.84 -15.69
N SER A 213 -8.46 -7.49 -16.69
CA SER A 213 -8.21 -8.92 -16.72
C SER A 213 -6.93 -9.29 -15.95
N PHE A 214 -6.68 -10.58 -15.76
CA PHE A 214 -5.47 -11.08 -15.10
C PHE A 214 -4.18 -10.65 -15.83
N SER A 215 -4.19 -10.66 -17.15
CA SER A 215 -3.02 -10.40 -17.99
C SER A 215 -2.84 -8.93 -18.37
N ASP A 216 -3.86 -8.09 -18.18
CA ASP A 216 -3.84 -6.71 -18.64
C ASP A 216 -2.70 -5.91 -18.00
N GLU A 217 -2.17 -4.96 -18.78
CA GLU A 217 -1.25 -3.95 -18.29
C GLU A 217 -2.03 -2.71 -17.87
N PRO A 218 -2.01 -2.35 -16.57
CA PRO A 218 -2.68 -1.15 -16.11
C PRO A 218 -2.00 0.11 -16.66
N ASP A 219 -2.82 1.10 -17.03
CA ASP A 219 -2.40 2.44 -17.39
C ASP A 219 -2.25 3.27 -16.10
N TYR A 220 -1.09 3.13 -15.46
CA TYR A 220 -0.77 3.88 -14.22
C TYR A 220 -0.81 5.39 -14.46
N ARG A 221 -0.42 5.85 -15.65
CA ARG A 221 -0.43 7.28 -16.00
C ARG A 221 -1.86 7.82 -15.99
N HIS A 222 -2.81 7.08 -16.53
CA HIS A 222 -4.22 7.43 -16.46
C HIS A 222 -4.71 7.53 -15.00
N LEU A 223 -4.33 6.56 -14.15
CA LEU A 223 -4.69 6.57 -12.73
C LEU A 223 -4.12 7.79 -11.98
N ILE A 224 -2.85 8.14 -12.22
CA ILE A 224 -2.23 9.36 -11.67
C ILE A 224 -2.94 10.62 -12.16
N HIS A 225 -3.30 10.69 -13.45
CA HIS A 225 -4.07 11.82 -13.97
C HIS A 225 -5.46 11.97 -13.32
N LEU A 226 -6.12 10.86 -12.95
CA LEU A 226 -7.36 10.90 -12.18
C LEU A 226 -7.12 11.45 -10.76
N LEU A 227 -6.05 11.04 -10.07
CA LEU A 227 -5.66 11.59 -8.76
C LEU A 227 -5.40 13.10 -8.83
N HIS A 228 -4.65 13.57 -9.82
CA HIS A 228 -4.42 15.01 -10.02
C HIS A 228 -5.70 15.77 -10.35
N SER A 229 -6.64 15.14 -11.07
CA SER A 229 -7.93 15.75 -11.36
C SER A 229 -8.78 15.91 -10.09
N ILE A 230 -8.75 14.91 -9.20
CA ILE A 230 -9.36 15.00 -7.87
C ILE A 230 -8.71 16.13 -7.06
N ALA A 231 -7.39 16.24 -7.07
CA ALA A 231 -6.67 17.28 -6.35
C ALA A 231 -7.08 18.69 -6.82
N ARG A 232 -7.08 18.92 -8.14
CA ARG A 232 -7.50 20.20 -8.73
C ARG A 232 -8.95 20.55 -8.45
N ALA A 233 -9.87 19.59 -8.60
CA ALA A 233 -11.30 19.82 -8.37
C ALA A 233 -11.63 20.15 -6.91
N ASN A 234 -10.74 19.79 -5.98
CA ASN A 234 -10.95 19.96 -4.54
C ASN A 234 -9.97 20.95 -3.90
N ASP A 235 -9.24 21.74 -4.70
CA ASP A 235 -8.27 22.73 -4.25
C ASP A 235 -7.23 22.15 -3.27
N ILE A 236 -6.75 20.93 -3.58
CA ILE A 236 -5.74 20.24 -2.79
C ILE A 236 -4.37 20.61 -3.36
N ASP A 237 -3.62 21.40 -2.60
CA ASP A 237 -2.24 21.76 -2.89
C ASP A 237 -1.31 20.55 -2.71
N LEU A 238 -0.77 20.03 -3.82
CA LEU A 238 0.17 18.89 -3.82
C LEU A 238 1.62 19.30 -3.52
N GLU A 239 1.94 20.60 -3.53
CA GLU A 239 3.27 21.12 -3.19
C GLU A 239 3.41 21.40 -1.68
N LYS A 240 2.27 21.38 -0.97
CA LYS A 240 2.26 21.53 0.47
C LYS A 240 3.14 20.48 1.15
N GLN A 241 3.92 20.95 2.12
CA GLN A 241 4.79 20.11 2.91
C GLN A 241 4.02 18.97 3.60
N LEU A 242 4.58 17.76 3.50
CA LEU A 242 4.03 16.54 4.11
C LEU A 242 3.93 16.70 5.63
N ASP A 243 2.86 16.15 6.21
CA ASP A 243 2.46 16.40 7.62
C ASP A 243 3.56 16.05 8.65
N TRP A 244 4.46 15.12 8.32
CA TRP A 244 5.50 14.62 9.21
C TRP A 244 6.85 15.34 9.10
N ILE A 245 7.04 16.20 8.09
CA ILE A 245 8.33 16.90 7.92
C ILE A 245 8.56 17.81 9.13
N GLY A 246 9.76 17.72 9.71
CA GLY A 246 10.12 18.43 10.95
C GLY A 246 9.60 17.78 12.24
N ARG A 247 8.91 16.63 12.14
CA ARG A 247 8.41 15.83 13.29
C ARG A 247 9.05 14.45 13.38
N SER A 248 9.52 13.94 12.25
CA SER A 248 10.32 12.74 12.02
C SER A 248 11.56 12.61 12.91
N GLY A 249 12.21 13.72 13.27
CA GLY A 249 13.40 13.74 14.16
C GLY A 249 13.19 13.19 15.57
N LYS A 250 11.93 12.93 15.98
CA LYS A 250 11.61 12.22 17.24
C LYS A 250 11.61 10.70 17.12
N CYS A 251 11.61 10.14 15.91
CA CYS A 251 11.80 8.71 15.67
C CYS A 251 13.29 8.39 15.55
N ARG A 252 14.06 8.59 16.62
CA ARG A 252 15.27 7.79 16.81
C ARG A 252 14.79 6.36 16.99
N ILE A 253 15.06 5.50 16.01
CA ILE A 253 14.91 4.07 16.15
C ILE A 253 15.70 3.70 17.42
N SER A 254 15.04 3.19 18.46
CA SER A 254 15.76 2.68 19.64
C SER A 254 16.71 1.60 19.14
N GLU A 255 17.93 1.53 19.67
CA GLU A 255 18.92 0.52 19.26
C GLU A 255 18.38 -0.92 19.35
N GLU A 256 17.39 -1.17 20.22
CA GLU A 256 16.64 -2.43 20.33
C GLU A 256 15.79 -2.78 19.09
N SER A 257 15.28 -1.78 18.37
CA SER A 257 14.47 -1.99 17.17
C SER A 257 15.32 -2.45 15.97
N LEU A 258 16.61 -2.11 15.94
CA LEU A 258 17.55 -2.63 14.95
C LEU A 258 17.67 -4.15 15.09
N LEU A 259 17.78 -4.68 16.31
CA LEU A 259 17.87 -6.13 16.56
C LEU A 259 16.60 -6.90 16.19
N ILE A 260 15.42 -6.31 16.34
CA ILE A 260 14.13 -6.94 16.00
C ILE A 260 13.94 -7.02 14.47
N PHE A 261 14.42 -6.02 13.72
CA PHE A 261 14.47 -6.07 12.25
C PHE A 261 15.34 -7.21 11.73
N TYR A 262 16.42 -7.58 12.45
CA TYR A 262 17.29 -8.72 12.10
C TYR A 262 16.62 -10.09 12.27
N LEU A 263 15.64 -10.23 13.16
CA LEU A 263 15.07 -11.54 13.54
C LEU A 263 13.78 -11.90 12.80
N ILE A 264 12.95 -10.92 12.42
CA ILE A 264 11.60 -11.19 11.89
C ILE A 264 11.61 -11.69 10.43
N TYR A 265 12.65 -11.43 9.66
CA TYR A 265 12.72 -11.84 8.25
C TYR A 265 13.13 -13.31 8.01
N SER A 266 13.38 -14.10 9.07
CA SER A 266 14.09 -15.37 8.98
C SER A 266 13.33 -16.58 8.38
N ILE A 267 12.09 -16.46 7.85
CA ILE A 267 11.35 -17.65 7.36
C ILE A 267 10.78 -17.55 5.92
N HIS A 268 10.80 -16.38 5.26
CA HIS A 268 10.23 -16.22 3.90
C HIS A 268 11.22 -15.73 2.83
N ILE A 269 12.49 -16.15 2.93
CA ILE A 269 13.60 -15.65 2.11
C ILE A 269 13.89 -16.47 0.83
N TRP A 270 13.24 -17.61 0.62
CA TRP A 270 13.57 -18.50 -0.50
C TRP A 270 13.21 -17.97 -1.91
N VAL A 271 12.30 -17.01 -2.04
CA VAL A 271 11.85 -16.51 -3.35
C VAL A 271 12.66 -15.30 -3.83
N LEU A 272 13.26 -14.52 -2.93
CA LEU A 272 14.09 -13.37 -3.30
C LEU A 272 15.52 -13.76 -3.68
N LEU A 273 16.18 -14.62 -2.90
CA LEU A 273 17.61 -14.93 -3.13
C LEU A 273 17.89 -15.68 -4.43
N TYR A 274 16.97 -16.51 -4.92
CA TYR A 274 17.18 -17.26 -6.17
C TYR A 274 17.00 -16.40 -7.43
N HIS A 275 16.18 -15.34 -7.38
CA HIS A 275 15.89 -14.53 -8.56
C HIS A 275 16.58 -13.15 -8.56
N PHE A 276 16.91 -12.57 -7.41
CA PHE A 276 17.47 -11.21 -7.35
C PHE A 276 18.99 -11.12 -7.31
N LYS A 277 19.72 -12.25 -7.18
CA LYS A 277 21.19 -12.27 -7.07
C LYS A 277 21.91 -11.57 -8.24
N HIS A 278 21.30 -11.54 -9.43
CA HIS A 278 21.93 -10.97 -10.63
C HIS A 278 21.38 -9.61 -11.06
N GLU A 279 20.26 -9.13 -10.49
CA GLU A 279 19.56 -7.94 -11.00
C GLU A 279 19.60 -6.72 -10.05
N LEU A 280 19.78 -6.90 -8.74
CA LEU A 280 19.70 -5.78 -7.76
C LEU A 280 21.04 -5.34 -7.13
N LYS A 281 22.20 -5.88 -7.52
CA LYS A 281 23.49 -5.62 -6.85
C LYS A 281 23.38 -5.72 -5.31
N ILE A 282 22.67 -6.73 -4.82
CA ILE A 282 22.58 -7.00 -3.37
C ILE A 282 23.83 -7.79 -3.00
N ASP A 283 24.71 -7.19 -2.19
CA ASP A 283 25.84 -7.89 -1.61
C ASP A 283 25.32 -8.89 -0.57
N ILE A 284 25.31 -10.17 -0.94
CA ILE A 284 25.11 -11.26 0.01
C ILE A 284 26.43 -11.40 0.76
N VAL A 285 26.48 -10.86 1.98
CA VAL A 285 27.65 -11.02 2.85
C VAL A 285 27.65 -12.45 3.38
N ASP A 286 28.53 -13.30 2.83
CA ASP A 286 28.83 -14.60 3.42
C ASP A 286 29.61 -14.37 4.73
N PRO A 287 29.09 -14.81 5.90
CA PRO A 287 29.77 -14.64 7.18
C PRO A 287 31.16 -15.30 7.23
N LEU A 288 31.46 -16.25 6.33
CA LEU A 288 32.73 -16.99 6.32
C LEU A 288 33.89 -16.27 5.61
N VAL A 289 33.66 -15.16 4.91
CA VAL A 289 34.72 -14.51 4.11
C VAL A 289 35.54 -13.48 4.91
N ARG A 290 35.18 -13.17 6.17
CA ARG A 290 35.93 -12.24 7.03
C ARG A 290 36.94 -12.86 8.01
N GLN A 291 37.26 -14.16 7.88
CA GLN A 291 38.29 -14.79 8.73
C GLN A 291 39.55 -15.27 7.99
N LEU A 292 39.78 -14.83 6.74
CA LEU A 292 41.04 -15.08 6.04
C LEU A 292 41.58 -13.80 5.38
N THR A 293 41.95 -12.84 6.21
CA THR A 293 43.02 -11.85 5.99
C THR A 293 43.82 -11.78 7.27
#